data_AF-A0A959LF92-F1
#
_entry.id   AF-A0A959LF92-F1
#
_cell.length_a   1.000
_cell.length_b   1.000
_cell.length_c   1.000
_cell.angle_alpha   90.00
_cell.angle_beta   90.00
_cell.angle_gamma   90.00
#
_symmetry.space_group_name_H-M   'P 1'
#
loop_
_entity.id
_entity.type
_entity.pdbx_description
1 polymer ?
#
loop_
_entity_poly.entity_id
_entity_poly.type
_entity_poly.pdbx_seq_one_letter_code
_entity_poly.pdbx_strand_id
1 'polypeptide(L)'
;MELASLFPSSDNLYKFLFLGGIFMLAFSFVYPLEKRQALELEVNTYNEEVTLLNQQKVQLEKAVEDLQELTKSTLAALSDPKKKNRPMEEKFRIQDRYNTAFDSTKEMLKEIEEKKTQLVYKKERIKILKRHIMAFKKFESLFFWLGLIFTPIGLICWFRGTIRTEQLQKRELEKLS
;
A
#
# COMPACT_ATOMS: atom_id res chain seq x y z
N MET A 1 -14.82 2.91 -37.81
CA MET A 1 -15.43 1.57 -37.68
C MET A 1 -16.77 1.75 -37.00
N GLU A 2 -17.85 1.50 -37.74
CA GLU A 2 -19.21 1.77 -37.32
C GLU A 2 -19.64 0.75 -36.26
N LEU A 3 -19.87 1.21 -35.02
CA LEU A 3 -20.43 0.42 -33.92
C LEU A 3 -21.74 -0.30 -34.32
N ALA A 4 -22.44 0.22 -35.33
CA ALA A 4 -23.65 -0.39 -35.90
C ALA A 4 -23.41 -1.77 -36.54
N SER A 5 -22.20 -2.05 -37.06
CA SER A 5 -21.89 -3.35 -37.69
C SER A 5 -21.68 -4.50 -36.69
N LEU A 6 -21.36 -4.18 -35.42
CA LEU A 6 -21.19 -5.17 -34.35
C LEU A 6 -22.52 -5.58 -33.70
N PHE A 7 -23.57 -4.77 -33.84
CA PHE A 7 -24.89 -5.02 -33.29
C PHE A 7 -25.95 -5.00 -34.41
N PRO A 8 -26.08 -6.09 -35.18
CA PRO A 8 -27.00 -6.16 -36.32
C PRO A 8 -28.49 -6.01 -35.93
N SER A 9 -28.82 -6.08 -34.63
CA SER A 9 -30.11 -5.67 -34.09
C SER A 9 -29.93 -4.73 -32.90
N SER A 10 -30.76 -3.68 -32.84
CA SER A 10 -30.82 -2.76 -31.69
C SER A 10 -31.19 -3.47 -30.39
N ASP A 11 -31.93 -4.58 -30.48
CA ASP A 11 -32.29 -5.46 -29.35
C ASP A 11 -31.05 -6.08 -28.68
N ASN A 12 -30.08 -6.55 -29.47
CA ASN A 12 -28.84 -7.13 -28.93
C ASN A 12 -27.96 -6.08 -28.21
N LEU A 13 -27.95 -4.84 -28.71
CA LEU A 13 -27.24 -3.73 -28.06
C LEU A 13 -27.84 -3.40 -26.67
N TYR A 14 -29.17 -3.37 -26.56
CA TYR A 14 -29.82 -3.03 -25.29
C TYR A 14 -29.68 -4.14 -24.24
N LYS A 15 -29.78 -5.40 -24.66
CA LYS A 15 -29.46 -6.56 -23.79
C LYS A 15 -28.01 -6.52 -23.32
N PHE A 16 -27.09 -6.18 -24.21
CA PHE A 16 -25.66 -6.05 -23.86
C PHE A 16 -25.42 -4.91 -22.87
N LEU A 17 -26.06 -3.75 -23.03
CA LEU A 17 -25.98 -2.63 -22.08
C LEU A 17 -26.54 -3.01 -20.71
N PHE A 18 -27.67 -3.72 -20.67
CA PHE A 18 -28.29 -4.18 -19.42
C PHE A 18 -27.40 -5.21 -18.69
N LEU A 19 -27.01 -6.29 -19.37
CA LEU A 19 -26.14 -7.33 -18.80
C LEU A 19 -24.77 -6.77 -18.43
N GLY A 20 -24.18 -5.95 -19.30
CA GLY A 20 -22.92 -5.26 -19.05
C GLY A 20 -23.00 -4.32 -17.85
N GLY A 21 -24.11 -3.60 -17.68
CA GLY A 21 -24.37 -2.77 -16.51
C GLY A 21 -24.45 -3.59 -15.21
N ILE A 22 -25.16 -4.72 -15.22
CA ILE A 22 -25.22 -5.64 -14.07
C ILE A 22 -23.83 -6.20 -13.74
N PHE A 23 -23.07 -6.62 -14.74
CA PHE A 23 -21.70 -7.10 -14.54
C PHE A 23 -20.81 -6.01 -13.94
N MET A 24 -20.88 -4.77 -14.42
CA MET A 24 -20.12 -3.65 -13.85
C MET A 24 -20.50 -3.39 -12.38
N LEU A 25 -21.79 -3.46 -12.04
CA LEU A 25 -22.24 -3.34 -10.65
C LEU A 25 -21.68 -4.48 -9.79
N ALA A 26 -21.81 -5.74 -10.22
CA ALA A 26 -21.28 -6.88 -9.49
C ALA A 26 -19.75 -6.78 -9.30
N PHE A 27 -19.01 -6.41 -10.36
CA PHE A 27 -17.57 -6.19 -10.29
C PHE A 27 -17.18 -5.03 -9.37
N SER A 28 -18.00 -3.98 -9.28
CA SER A 28 -17.74 -2.86 -8.36
C SER A 28 -17.77 -3.28 -6.90
N PHE A 29 -18.55 -4.30 -6.53
CA PHE A 29 -18.60 -4.77 -5.14
C PHE A 29 -17.56 -5.84 -4.83
N VAL A 30 -17.43 -6.85 -5.69
CA VAL A 30 -16.65 -8.06 -5.34
C VAL A 30 -15.14 -7.82 -5.47
N TYR A 31 -14.71 -7.25 -6.59
CA TYR A 31 -13.29 -7.15 -6.93
C TYR A 31 -12.51 -6.14 -6.06
N PRO A 32 -13.04 -4.93 -5.78
CA PRO A 32 -12.38 -3.99 -4.88
C PRO A 32 -12.31 -4.49 -3.44
N LEU A 33 -13.31 -5.23 -2.96
CA LEU A 33 -13.38 -5.69 -1.56
C LEU A 33 -12.23 -6.65 -1.23
N GLU A 34 -12.07 -7.71 -2.02
CA GLU A 34 -11.05 -8.74 -1.77
C GLU A 34 -9.63 -8.17 -1.86
N LYS A 35 -9.35 -7.39 -2.91
CA LYS A 35 -8.04 -6.75 -3.10
C LYS A 35 -7.75 -5.70 -2.04
N ARG A 36 -8.76 -4.97 -1.58
CA ARG A 36 -8.60 -3.98 -0.52
C ARG A 36 -8.29 -4.63 0.81
N GLN A 37 -8.99 -5.70 1.19
CA GLN A 37 -8.71 -6.42 2.43
C GLN A 37 -7.28 -6.98 2.46
N ALA A 38 -6.83 -7.58 1.35
CA ALA A 38 -5.47 -8.07 1.23
C ALA A 38 -4.43 -6.95 1.38
N LEU A 39 -4.65 -5.80 0.74
CA LEU A 39 -3.74 -4.65 0.83
C LEU A 39 -3.78 -3.99 2.22
N GLU A 40 -4.93 -3.92 2.88
CA GLU A 40 -5.05 -3.41 4.24
C GLU A 40 -4.30 -4.29 5.24
N LEU A 41 -4.38 -5.62 5.07
CA LEU A 41 -3.64 -6.57 5.89
C LEU A 41 -2.13 -6.41 5.68
N GLU A 42 -1.67 -6.31 4.43
CA GLU A 42 -0.25 -6.06 4.11
C GLU A 42 0.24 -4.73 4.72
N VAL A 43 -0.56 -3.67 4.66
CA VAL A 43 -0.25 -2.39 5.30
C VAL A 43 -0.12 -2.53 6.82
N ASN A 44 -1.00 -3.29 7.47
CA ASN A 44 -0.95 -3.52 8.91
C ASN A 44 0.30 -4.28 9.31
N THR A 45 0.66 -5.35 8.60
CA THR A 45 1.90 -6.09 8.82
C THR A 45 3.12 -5.17 8.70
N TYR A 46 3.18 -4.34 7.65
CA TYR A 46 4.28 -3.38 7.52
C TYR A 46 4.29 -2.32 8.63
N ASN A 47 3.14 -1.87 9.13
CA ASN A 47 3.09 -0.93 10.25
C ASN A 47 3.63 -1.54 11.55
N GLU A 48 3.31 -2.81 11.83
CA GLU A 48 3.84 -3.54 12.97
C GLU A 48 5.37 -3.68 12.86
N GLU A 49 5.86 -4.08 11.69
CA GLU A 49 7.30 -4.17 11.43
C GLU A 49 8.02 -2.83 11.57
N VAL A 50 7.42 -1.74 11.08
CA VAL A 50 7.95 -0.38 11.25
C VAL A 50 7.99 0.01 12.72
N THR A 51 6.96 -0.35 13.49
CA THR A 51 6.89 -0.07 14.92
C THR A 51 8.00 -0.80 15.67
N LEU A 52 8.18 -2.10 15.39
CA LEU A 52 9.25 -2.92 15.97
C LEU A 52 10.64 -2.38 15.61
N LEU A 53 10.89 -2.09 14.32
CA LEU A 53 12.17 -1.53 13.87
C LEU A 53 12.46 -0.18 14.52
N ASN A 54 11.44 0.66 14.70
CA ASN A 54 11.60 1.95 15.36
C ASN A 54 11.93 1.79 16.86
N GLN A 55 11.30 0.84 17.55
CA GLN A 55 11.65 0.50 18.94
C GLN A 55 13.10 0.02 19.05
N GLN A 56 13.51 -0.89 18.17
CA GLN A 56 14.90 -1.39 18.12
C GLN A 56 15.91 -0.28 17.83
N LYS A 57 15.58 0.66 16.92
CA LYS A 57 16.41 1.82 16.63
C LYS A 57 16.59 2.70 17.87
N VAL A 58 15.51 3.01 18.58
CA VAL A 58 15.55 3.83 19.80
C VAL A 58 16.39 3.15 20.90
N GLN A 59 16.27 1.83 21.06
CA GLN A 59 17.10 1.07 22.00
C GLN A 59 18.58 1.15 21.65
N LEU A 60 18.93 1.00 20.36
CA LEU A 60 20.32 1.14 19.91
C LEU A 60 20.85 2.56 20.10
N GLU A 61 20.05 3.59 19.79
CA GLU A 61 20.44 4.99 20.00
C GLU A 61 20.75 5.26 21.46
N LYS A 62 19.95 4.72 22.39
CA LYS A 62 20.22 4.80 23.81
C LYS A 62 21.51 4.07 24.21
N ALA A 63 21.73 2.86 23.69
CA ALA A 63 22.96 2.10 23.98
C ALA A 63 24.22 2.83 23.47
N VAL A 64 24.13 3.49 22.33
CA VAL A 64 25.20 4.36 21.80
C VAL A 64 25.44 5.56 22.71
N GLU A 65 24.38 6.20 23.20
CA GLU A 65 24.48 7.33 24.14
C GLU A 65 25.18 6.90 25.45
N ASP A 66 24.75 5.78 26.04
CA ASP A 66 25.35 5.20 27.25
C ASP A 66 26.84 4.88 27.05
N LEU A 67 27.21 4.30 25.89
CA LEU A 67 28.61 4.01 25.53
C LEU A 67 29.43 5.28 25.29
N GLN A 68 28.85 6.32 24.70
CA GLN A 68 29.53 7.61 24.53
C GLN A 68 29.79 8.29 25.86
N GLU A 69 28.88 8.22 26.82
CA GLU A 69 29.11 8.71 28.19
C GLU A 69 30.23 7.93 28.89
N LEU A 70 30.21 6.59 28.78
CA LEU A 70 31.28 5.74 29.30
C LEU A 70 32.63 6.12 28.68
N THR A 71 32.66 6.35 27.37
CA THR A 71 33.85 6.76 26.63
C THR A 71 34.37 8.11 27.13
N LYS A 72 33.51 9.11 27.29
CA LYS A 72 33.87 10.43 27.85
C LYS A 72 34.45 10.32 29.25
N SER A 73 33.84 9.50 30.13
CA SER A 73 34.34 9.29 31.49
C SER A 73 35.71 8.60 31.51
N THR A 74 35.93 7.65 30.59
CA THR A 74 37.19 6.92 30.43
C THR A 74 38.29 7.84 29.90
N LEU A 75 37.97 8.72 28.95
CA LEU A 75 38.89 9.71 28.37
C LEU A 75 39.26 10.79 29.39
N ALA A 76 38.30 11.25 30.20
CA ALA A 76 38.55 12.15 31.33
C ALA A 76 39.50 11.52 32.36
N ALA A 77 39.34 10.22 32.65
CA ALA A 77 40.23 9.48 33.53
C ALA A 77 41.67 9.34 32.97
N LEU A 78 41.81 9.21 31.64
CA LEU A 78 43.11 9.18 30.95
C LEU A 78 43.79 10.56 30.91
N SER A 79 43.00 11.63 30.80
CA SER A 79 43.48 13.00 30.61
C SER A 79 43.81 13.72 31.92
N ASP A 80 43.49 13.13 33.09
CA ASP A 80 43.69 13.75 34.40
C ASP A 80 45.19 13.93 34.74
N PRO A 81 45.70 15.18 34.78
CA PRO A 81 47.11 15.46 35.02
C PRO A 81 47.57 15.06 36.43
N LYS A 82 46.67 14.86 37.39
CA LYS A 82 47.00 14.38 38.76
C LYS A 82 47.34 12.88 38.81
N LYS A 83 47.04 12.12 37.76
CA LYS A 83 47.27 10.66 37.68
C LYS A 83 48.34 10.28 36.65
N LYS A 84 49.32 11.16 36.42
CA LYS A 84 50.38 11.03 35.42
C LYS A 84 51.22 9.74 35.57
N ASN A 85 51.37 9.25 36.81
CA ASN A 85 52.16 8.07 37.20
C ASN A 85 51.33 6.79 37.43
N ARG A 86 50.20 6.60 36.72
CA ARG A 86 49.53 5.29 36.72
C ARG A 86 50.45 4.19 36.18
N PRO A 87 50.44 2.97 36.78
CA PRO A 87 51.13 1.80 36.24
C PRO A 87 50.81 1.60 34.76
N MET A 88 51.80 1.17 33.98
CA MET A 88 51.66 0.99 32.53
C MET A 88 50.54 0.00 32.16
N GLU A 89 50.34 -1.04 32.98
CA GLU A 89 49.23 -2.00 32.85
C GLU A 89 47.85 -1.34 33.00
N GLU A 90 47.71 -0.37 33.90
CA GLU A 90 46.45 0.33 34.10
C GLU A 90 46.12 1.23 32.90
N LYS A 91 47.12 1.89 32.31
CA LYS A 91 46.95 2.68 31.08
C LYS A 91 46.55 1.79 29.90
N PHE A 92 47.18 0.63 29.74
CA PHE A 92 46.84 -0.34 28.71
C PHE A 92 45.40 -0.85 28.85
N ARG A 93 44.97 -1.23 30.06
CA ARG A 93 43.58 -1.70 30.30
C ARG A 93 42.54 -0.62 30.01
N ILE A 94 42.84 0.65 30.30
CA ILE A 94 41.92 1.75 30.03
C ILE A 94 41.85 2.04 28.52
N GLN A 95 42.97 1.96 27.81
CA GLN A 95 43.02 2.14 26.36
C GLN A 95 42.34 1.00 25.59
N ASP A 96 42.50 -0.23 26.05
CA ASP A 96 41.84 -1.41 25.46
C ASP A 96 40.31 -1.34 25.63
N ARG A 97 39.83 -0.92 26.80
CA ARG A 97 38.42 -0.63 27.04
C ARG A 97 37.88 0.48 26.14
N TYR A 98 38.67 1.54 25.93
CA TYR A 98 38.29 2.63 25.04
C TYR A 98 38.17 2.15 23.59
N ASN A 99 39.17 1.42 23.08
CA ASN A 99 39.15 0.91 21.71
C ASN A 99 37.96 -0.05 21.50
N THR A 100 37.72 -0.96 22.44
CA THR A 100 36.58 -1.88 22.39
C THR A 100 35.25 -1.14 22.36
N ALA A 101 35.07 -0.13 23.23
CA ALA A 101 33.85 0.68 23.27
C ALA A 101 33.69 1.55 22.01
N PHE A 102 34.79 2.04 21.45
CA PHE A 102 34.79 2.82 20.22
C PHE A 102 34.37 1.97 19.01
N ASP A 103 34.96 0.79 18.86
CA ASP A 103 34.63 -0.14 17.78
C ASP A 103 33.17 -0.62 17.89
N SER A 104 32.71 -0.97 19.10
CA SER A 104 31.31 -1.36 19.32
C SER A 104 30.33 -0.23 19.00
N THR A 105 30.67 1.02 19.34
CA THR A 105 29.83 2.19 19.04
C THR A 105 29.75 2.42 17.53
N LYS A 106 30.87 2.24 16.81
CA LYS A 106 30.91 2.38 15.35
C LYS A 106 30.03 1.32 14.66
N GLU A 107 30.05 0.09 15.13
CA GLU A 107 29.18 -0.98 14.62
C GLU A 107 27.70 -0.68 14.89
N MET A 108 27.34 -0.25 16.10
CA MET A 108 25.96 0.12 16.43
C MET A 108 25.46 1.31 15.61
N LEU A 109 26.31 2.32 15.34
CA LEU A 109 25.95 3.43 14.47
C LEU A 109 25.65 2.98 13.03
N LYS A 110 26.42 2.02 12.52
CA LYS A 110 26.15 1.41 11.21
C LYS A 110 24.82 0.67 11.21
N GLU A 111 24.53 -0.11 12.26
CA GLU A 111 23.26 -0.81 12.40
C GLU A 111 22.06 0.16 12.48
N ILE A 112 22.20 1.31 13.17
CA ILE A 112 21.18 2.37 13.21
C ILE A 112 20.92 2.92 11.80
N GLU A 113 21.97 3.16 11.02
CA GLU A 113 21.84 3.68 9.66
C GLU A 113 21.16 2.68 8.71
N GLU A 114 21.51 1.40 8.83
CA GLU A 114 20.85 0.31 8.11
C GLU A 114 19.35 0.23 8.48
N LYS A 115 19.01 0.25 9.78
CA LYS A 115 17.61 0.27 10.25
C LYS A 115 16.85 1.51 9.78
N LYS A 116 17.49 2.68 9.76
CA LYS A 116 16.89 3.91 9.23
C LYS A 116 16.56 3.77 7.75
N THR A 117 17.46 3.20 6.96
CA THR A 117 17.26 2.95 5.53
C THR A 117 16.09 1.98 5.31
N GLN A 118 16.04 0.88 6.07
CA GLN A 118 14.92 -0.07 6.04
C GLN A 118 13.58 0.59 6.41
N LEU A 119 13.56 1.47 7.42
CA LEU A 119 12.36 2.21 7.82
C LEU A 119 11.86 3.13 6.70
N VAL A 120 12.75 3.83 6.01
CA VAL A 120 12.37 4.67 4.85
C VAL A 120 11.71 3.81 3.77
N TYR A 121 12.36 2.70 3.39
CA TYR A 121 11.83 1.79 2.38
C TYR A 121 10.45 1.22 2.75
N LYS A 122 10.27 0.74 3.99
CA LYS A 122 8.97 0.20 4.44
C LYS A 122 7.88 1.28 4.48
N LYS A 123 8.20 2.51 4.90
CA LYS A 123 7.25 3.64 4.86
C LYS A 123 6.85 4.01 3.44
N GLU A 124 7.78 3.99 2.49
CA GLU A 124 7.47 4.20 1.08
C GLU A 124 6.58 3.10 0.51
N ARG A 125 6.84 1.84 0.88
CA ARG A 125 5.99 0.70 0.51
C ARG A 125 4.56 0.88 0.99
N ILE A 126 4.37 1.25 2.26
CA ILE A 126 3.04 1.57 2.82
C ILE A 126 2.37 2.70 2.02
N LYS A 127 3.11 3.76 1.64
CA LYS A 127 2.57 4.86 0.84
C LYS A 127 2.12 4.42 -0.55
N ILE A 128 2.83 3.46 -1.17
CA ILE A 128 2.44 2.88 -2.45
C ILE A 128 1.17 2.04 -2.29
N LEU A 129 1.11 1.16 -1.28
CA LEU A 129 -0.08 0.33 -1.03
C LEU A 129 -1.33 1.17 -0.75
N LYS A 130 -1.20 2.24 0.05
CA LYS A 130 -2.30 3.20 0.28
C LYS A 130 -2.78 3.89 -1.01
N ARG A 131 -1.86 4.19 -1.93
CA ARG A 131 -2.22 4.73 -3.25
C ARG A 131 -3.00 3.70 -4.08
N HIS A 132 -2.60 2.43 -4.05
CA HIS A 132 -3.35 1.36 -4.72
C HIS A 132 -4.76 1.22 -4.14
N ILE A 133 -4.91 1.18 -2.81
CA ILE A 133 -6.22 1.14 -2.14
C ILE A 133 -7.11 2.29 -2.61
N MET A 134 -6.56 3.51 -2.67
CA MET A 134 -7.30 4.68 -3.14
C MET A 134 -7.69 4.57 -4.63
N ALA A 135 -6.81 4.04 -5.47
CA ALA A 135 -7.11 3.80 -6.88
C ALA A 135 -8.24 2.77 -7.03
N PHE A 136 -8.24 1.68 -6.27
CA PHE A 136 -9.32 0.70 -6.27
C PHE A 136 -10.67 1.33 -5.89
N LYS A 137 -10.69 2.20 -4.86
CA LYS A 137 -11.91 2.94 -4.48
C LYS A 137 -12.43 3.86 -5.60
N LYS A 138 -11.52 4.45 -6.40
CA LYS A 138 -11.90 5.26 -7.57
C LYS A 138 -12.49 4.39 -8.67
N PHE A 139 -11.89 3.24 -8.96
CA PHE A 139 -12.41 2.29 -9.95
C PHE A 139 -13.76 1.73 -9.54
N GLU A 140 -13.92 1.35 -8.26
CA GLU A 140 -15.20 0.95 -7.66
C GLU A 140 -16.29 1.97 -7.95
N SER A 141 -16.04 3.25 -7.60
CA SER A 141 -16.98 4.33 -7.85
C SER A 141 -17.31 4.49 -9.33
N LEU A 142 -16.30 4.45 -10.20
CA LEU A 142 -16.47 4.59 -11.64
C LEU A 142 -17.33 3.46 -12.23
N PHE A 143 -17.03 2.20 -11.90
CA PHE A 143 -17.81 1.06 -12.35
C PHE A 143 -19.22 1.06 -11.77
N PHE A 144 -19.38 1.50 -10.52
CA PHE A 144 -20.68 1.64 -9.89
C PHE A 144 -21.56 2.66 -10.65
N TRP A 145 -21.04 3.86 -10.93
CA TRP A 145 -21.80 4.88 -11.65
C TRP A 145 -22.10 4.48 -13.09
N LEU A 146 -21.13 3.89 -13.81
CA LEU A 146 -21.36 3.39 -15.17
C LEU A 146 -22.41 2.27 -15.19
N GLY A 147 -22.31 1.32 -14.27
CA GLY A 147 -23.28 0.24 -14.12
C GLY A 147 -24.67 0.75 -13.77
N LEU A 148 -24.76 1.73 -12.87
CA LEU A 148 -26.02 2.37 -12.47
C LEU A 148 -26.69 3.13 -13.62
N ILE A 149 -25.93 3.64 -14.58
CA ILE A 149 -26.47 4.32 -15.76
C ILE A 149 -26.84 3.31 -16.86
N PHE A 150 -25.96 2.36 -17.16
CA PHE A 150 -26.15 1.40 -18.25
C PHE A 150 -27.27 0.40 -17.98
N THR A 151 -27.44 -0.03 -16.73
CA THR A 151 -28.50 -0.98 -16.34
C THR A 151 -29.92 -0.45 -16.65
N PRO A 152 -30.36 0.71 -16.12
CA PRO A 152 -31.70 1.23 -16.39
C PRO A 152 -31.87 1.67 -17.84
N ILE A 153 -30.85 2.25 -18.48
CA ILE A 153 -30.94 2.64 -19.90
C ILE A 153 -31.12 1.40 -20.78
N GLY A 154 -30.29 0.36 -20.57
CA GLY A 154 -30.40 -0.91 -21.27
C GLY A 154 -31.78 -1.53 -21.08
N LEU A 155 -32.30 -1.56 -19.86
CA LEU A 155 -33.62 -2.09 -19.55
C LEU A 155 -34.75 -1.29 -20.23
N ILE A 156 -34.78 0.03 -20.10
CA ILE A 156 -35.83 0.89 -20.67
C ILE A 156 -35.83 0.82 -22.20
N CYS A 157 -34.65 0.91 -22.81
CA CYS A 157 -34.52 0.84 -24.27
C CYS A 157 -34.87 -0.56 -24.79
N TRP A 158 -34.50 -1.61 -24.07
CA TRP A 158 -34.87 -2.97 -24.41
C TRP A 158 -36.40 -3.14 -24.38
N PHE A 159 -37.06 -2.78 -23.28
CA PHE A 159 -38.53 -2.86 -23.18
C PHE A 159 -39.25 -2.07 -24.28
N ARG A 160 -38.81 -0.85 -24.57
CA ARG A 160 -39.38 -0.04 -25.65
C ARG A 160 -39.15 -0.67 -27.03
N GLY A 161 -37.97 -1.25 -27.24
CA GLY A 161 -37.64 -1.99 -28.46
C GLY A 161 -38.54 -3.20 -28.66
N THR A 162 -38.70 -4.02 -27.62
CA THR A 162 -39.56 -5.21 -27.66
C THR A 162 -41.00 -4.88 -27.98
N ILE A 163 -41.60 -3.89 -27.29
CA ILE A 163 -42.99 -3.46 -27.54
C ILE A 163 -43.17 -3.00 -29.00
N ARG A 164 -42.20 -2.25 -29.54
CA ARG A 164 -42.28 -1.76 -30.92
C ARG A 164 -42.18 -2.89 -31.94
N THR A 165 -41.30 -3.86 -31.71
CA THR A 165 -41.16 -5.04 -32.58
C THR A 165 -42.42 -5.89 -32.55
N GLU A 166 -43.01 -6.12 -31.38
CA GLU A 166 -44.28 -6.84 -31.24
C GLU A 166 -45.43 -6.13 -31.98
N GLN A 167 -45.50 -4.80 -31.92
CA GLN A 167 -46.50 -4.03 -32.68
C GLN A 167 -46.32 -4.15 -34.20
N LEU A 168 -45.08 -4.18 -34.69
CA LEU A 168 -44.79 -4.38 -36.10
C LEU A 168 -45.19 -5.78 -36.56
N GLN A 169 -44.83 -6.82 -35.80
CA GLN A 169 -45.21 -8.20 -36.11
C GLN A 169 -46.74 -8.39 -36.13
N LYS A 170 -47.47 -7.79 -35.19
CA LYS A 170 -48.94 -7.83 -35.20
C LYS A 170 -49.53 -7.19 -36.45
N ARG A 171 -49.02 -6.02 -36.87
CA ARG A 171 -49.46 -5.34 -38.10
C ARG A 171 -49.09 -6.10 -39.38
N GLU A 172 -47.99 -6.83 -39.39
CA GLU A 172 -47.61 -7.67 -40.53
C GLU A 172 -48.52 -8.90 -40.64
N LEU A 173 -48.88 -9.52 -39.51
CA LEU A 173 -49.84 -10.62 -39.46
C LEU A 173 -51.26 -10.18 -39.90
N GLU A 174 -51.72 -9.00 -39.45
CA GLU A 174 -53.01 -8.43 -39.88
C GLU A 174 -53.07 -8.09 -41.38
N LYS A 175 -51.92 -7.84 -42.03
CA LYS A 175 -51.85 -7.61 -43.48
C LYS A 175 -51.85 -8.90 -44.30
N LEU A 176 -51.53 -10.03 -43.68
CA LEU A 176 -51.46 -11.36 -44.30
C LEU A 176 -52.75 -12.17 -44.13
N SER A 177 -53.62 -11.79 -43.18
CA SER A 177 -54.97 -12.34 -42.97
C SER A 177 -56.02 -11.59 -43.78
#